data_AF-A0A4Y1QS07-F1
#
_entry.id   AF-A0A4Y1QS07-F1
#
_cell.length_a   1.000
_cell.length_b   1.000
_cell.length_c   1.000
_cell.angle_alpha   90.00
_cell.angle_beta   90.00
_cell.angle_gamma   90.00
#
_symmetry.space_group_name_H-M   'P 1'
#
loop_
_entity.id
_entity.type
_entity.pdbx_description
1 polymer ?
#
loop_
_entity_poly.entity_id
_entity_poly.type
_entity_poly.pdbx_seq_one_letter_code
_entity_poly.pdbx_strand_id
1 'polypeptide(L)'
;MDMKFTMAKAIPEVILSCGDDILAIPVIGMGSAYPAPDPETDKAAVLEAIKAGYRHFDTALVYGSEKYLGQAISDAVRLGLIKSRSEVFITTKLFASFAEKDLVVPALNMSLRNLQLEYVDMYIIHWPFKFGGEVKSMPVAKEMVLPLDLKSVWGGMEECKRLGLARGIGVSNFTCNMLQDLLSIAKIPPVLNQLEMSPAWQTKKLNDFCKAKGIHVTAYSPLGGANSRVGDDRVLCSNILEDIAKAKGKTTAQVSLRWVYEQG
;
A
#
# COMPACT_ATOMS: atom_id res chain seq x y z
N MET A 1 20.65 -6.04 -33.41
CA MET A 1 21.03 -5.54 -32.07
C MET A 1 20.24 -6.37 -31.09
N ASP A 2 20.83 -7.45 -30.59
CA ASP A 2 20.13 -8.40 -29.74
C ASP A 2 19.93 -7.81 -28.34
N MET A 3 18.72 -7.33 -28.06
CA MET A 3 18.28 -7.07 -26.69
C MET A 3 18.21 -8.41 -25.97
N LYS A 4 19.29 -8.76 -25.27
CA LYS A 4 19.25 -9.81 -24.25
C LYS A 4 18.28 -9.35 -23.17
N PHE A 5 17.03 -9.81 -23.24
CA PHE A 5 16.13 -9.81 -22.11
C PHE A 5 16.76 -10.71 -21.04
N THR A 6 17.56 -10.14 -20.15
CA THR A 6 17.87 -10.78 -18.87
C THR A 6 16.53 -11.05 -18.21
N MET A 7 16.18 -12.33 -18.03
CA MET A 7 15.00 -12.69 -17.23
C MET A 7 15.10 -11.95 -15.89
N ALA A 8 14.12 -11.10 -15.61
CA ALA A 8 14.03 -10.43 -14.33
C ALA A 8 14.04 -11.51 -13.24
N LYS A 9 14.93 -11.40 -12.25
CA LYS A 9 14.90 -12.27 -11.08
C LYS A 9 13.51 -12.11 -10.44
N ALA A 10 12.87 -13.23 -10.12
CA ALA A 10 11.58 -13.22 -9.43
C ALA A 10 11.70 -12.38 -8.14
N ILE A 11 10.77 -11.44 -7.96
CA ILE A 11 10.67 -10.65 -6.75
C ILE A 11 10.25 -11.59 -5.60
N PRO A 12 10.97 -11.62 -4.46
CA PRO A 12 10.56 -12.43 -3.32
C PRO A 12 9.14 -12.07 -2.85
N GLU A 13 8.45 -13.05 -2.29
CA GLU A 13 7.09 -12.89 -1.78
C GLU A 13 7.03 -13.23 -0.29
N VAL A 14 6.15 -12.54 0.43
CA VAL A 14 5.77 -12.89 1.81
C VAL A 14 4.40 -13.55 1.77
N ILE A 15 4.24 -14.63 2.52
CA ILE A 15 2.96 -15.34 2.62
C ILE A 15 2.16 -14.77 3.80
N LEU A 16 0.98 -14.24 3.52
CA LEU A 16 0.02 -13.74 4.51
C LEU A 16 -1.16 -14.71 4.60
N SER A 17 -1.52 -15.11 5.82
CA SER A 17 -2.73 -15.90 6.09
C SER A 17 -3.86 -14.95 6.48
N CYS A 18 -4.89 -14.84 5.66
CA CYS A 18 -6.06 -13.99 5.93
C CYS A 18 -7.32 -14.86 6.01
N GLY A 19 -7.62 -15.39 7.20
CA GLY A 19 -8.63 -16.45 7.32
C GLY A 19 -8.22 -17.67 6.49
N ASP A 20 -9.12 -18.13 5.61
CA ASP A 20 -8.87 -19.27 4.72
C ASP A 20 -8.05 -18.92 3.46
N ASP A 21 -7.84 -17.63 3.19
CA ASP A 21 -7.04 -17.17 2.04
C ASP A 21 -5.54 -17.14 2.36
N ILE A 22 -4.74 -17.63 1.42
CA ILE A 22 -3.29 -17.46 1.39
C ILE A 22 -2.96 -16.42 0.31
N LEU A 23 -2.26 -15.36 0.72
CA LEU A 23 -1.83 -14.26 -0.14
C LEU A 23 -0.32 -14.24 -0.24
N ALA A 24 0.22 -14.24 -1.45
CA ALA A 24 1.63 -14.00 -1.69
C ALA A 24 1.79 -12.51 -2.09
N ILE A 25 2.36 -11.71 -1.20
CA ILE A 25 2.62 -10.28 -1.46
C ILE A 25 4.07 -10.09 -1.94
N PRO A 26 4.30 -9.54 -3.14
CA PRO A 26 5.66 -9.17 -3.56
C PRO A 26 6.27 -8.12 -2.62
N VAL A 27 7.50 -8.37 -2.17
CA VAL A 27 8.20 -7.54 -1.14
C VAL A 27 8.47 -6.09 -1.58
N ILE A 28 8.40 -5.81 -2.88
CA ILE A 28 8.52 -4.46 -3.43
C ILE A 28 7.32 -4.18 -4.33
N GLY A 29 6.69 -3.04 -4.09
CA GLY A 29 5.55 -2.55 -4.86
C GLY A 29 5.77 -1.13 -5.35
N MET A 30 5.00 -0.74 -6.38
CA MET A 30 4.95 0.62 -6.90
C MET A 30 3.83 1.39 -6.19
N GLY A 31 4.18 2.49 -5.51
CA GLY A 31 3.20 3.38 -4.87
C GLY A 31 2.73 4.49 -5.80
N SER A 32 1.48 4.95 -5.64
CA SER A 32 0.85 5.94 -6.52
C SER A 32 0.18 7.13 -5.78
N ALA A 33 0.73 7.52 -4.62
CA ALA A 33 0.19 8.58 -3.76
C ALA A 33 0.23 9.98 -4.39
N TYR A 34 1.23 10.25 -5.22
CA TYR A 34 1.39 11.49 -5.97
C TYR A 34 1.28 11.17 -7.47
N PRO A 35 0.08 11.22 -8.05
CA PRO A 35 -0.09 10.99 -9.48
C PRO A 35 0.71 12.02 -10.28
N ALA A 36 1.17 11.60 -11.45
CA ALA A 36 1.82 12.46 -12.43
C ALA A 36 0.90 13.63 -12.84
N PRO A 37 1.46 14.72 -13.37
CA PRO A 37 0.67 15.87 -13.83
C PRO A 37 -0.37 15.49 -14.89
N ASP A 38 -0.10 14.44 -15.68
CA ASP A 38 -1.00 13.93 -16.69
C ASP A 38 -1.30 12.43 -16.50
N PRO A 39 -2.54 12.00 -16.81
CA PRO A 39 -2.98 10.60 -16.75
C PRO A 39 -2.14 9.58 -17.53
N GLU A 40 -1.58 9.99 -18.68
CA GLU A 40 -0.87 9.07 -19.56
C GLU A 40 0.49 8.70 -18.96
N THR A 41 1.16 9.64 -18.30
CA THR A 41 2.39 9.38 -17.56
C THR A 41 2.18 8.39 -16.42
N ASP A 42 1.09 8.51 -15.65
CA ASP A 42 0.76 7.55 -14.58
C ASP A 42 0.58 6.13 -15.14
N LYS A 43 -0.23 6.02 -16.19
CA LYS A 43 -0.50 4.75 -16.86
C LYS A 43 0.77 4.15 -17.46
N ALA A 44 1.60 4.96 -18.11
CA ALA A 44 2.87 4.54 -18.67
C ALA A 44 3.84 4.06 -17.59
N ALA A 45 3.92 4.75 -16.45
CA ALA A 45 4.76 4.34 -15.32
C ALA A 45 4.36 2.96 -14.79
N VAL A 46 3.06 2.67 -14.68
CA VAL A 46 2.57 1.34 -14.29
C VAL A 46 2.96 0.28 -15.33
N LEU A 47 2.79 0.54 -16.63
CA LEU A 47 3.16 -0.41 -17.69
C LEU A 47 4.67 -0.70 -17.69
N GLU A 48 5.50 0.32 -17.52
CA GLU A 48 6.96 0.15 -17.41
C GLU A 48 7.35 -0.61 -16.14
N ALA A 49 6.66 -0.38 -15.02
CA ALA A 49 6.86 -1.17 -13.80
C ALA A 49 6.57 -2.65 -14.04
N ILE A 50 5.47 -2.98 -14.73
CA ILE A 50 5.13 -4.37 -15.09
C ILE A 50 6.21 -5.01 -15.96
N LYS A 51 6.71 -4.28 -16.98
CA LYS A 51 7.82 -4.74 -17.84
C LYS A 51 9.11 -4.96 -17.05
N ALA A 52 9.37 -4.12 -16.05
CA ALA A 52 10.51 -4.26 -15.14
C ALA A 52 10.35 -5.41 -14.13
N GLY A 53 9.16 -6.03 -14.05
CA GLY A 53 8.89 -7.20 -13.22
C GLY A 53 8.05 -6.92 -11.97
N TYR A 54 7.60 -5.68 -11.74
CA TYR A 54 6.70 -5.38 -10.62
C TYR A 54 5.38 -6.14 -10.77
N ARG A 55 4.92 -6.69 -9.65
CA ARG A 55 3.59 -7.30 -9.54
C ARG A 55 2.77 -6.72 -8.40
N HIS A 56 3.33 -5.89 -7.52
CA HIS A 56 2.60 -5.24 -6.43
C HIS A 56 2.40 -3.74 -6.72
N PHE A 57 1.15 -3.27 -6.62
CA PHE A 57 0.76 -1.88 -6.80
C PHE A 57 -0.04 -1.39 -5.58
N ASP A 58 0.39 -0.27 -5.01
CA ASP A 58 -0.25 0.40 -3.88
C ASP A 58 -0.90 1.72 -4.32
N THR A 59 -2.22 1.79 -4.19
CA THR A 59 -3.02 2.98 -4.48
C THR A 59 -3.96 3.29 -3.31
N ALA A 60 -4.82 4.30 -3.45
CA ALA A 60 -5.90 4.61 -2.52
C ALA A 60 -6.96 5.42 -3.24
N LEU A 61 -8.21 5.33 -2.78
CA LEU A 61 -9.33 6.12 -3.31
C LEU A 61 -9.00 7.63 -3.40
N VAL A 62 -8.38 8.17 -2.34
CA VAL A 62 -8.05 9.60 -2.24
C VAL A 62 -6.91 10.04 -3.18
N TYR A 63 -6.09 9.12 -3.69
CA TYR A 63 -4.96 9.49 -4.55
C TYR A 63 -5.41 9.86 -5.97
N GLY A 64 -6.62 9.45 -6.38
CA GLY A 64 -7.12 9.66 -7.74
C GLY A 64 -6.43 8.82 -8.81
N SER A 65 -5.46 7.97 -8.44
CA SER A 65 -4.68 7.14 -9.37
C SER A 65 -5.30 5.79 -9.70
N GLU A 66 -6.36 5.37 -9.00
CA GLU A 66 -7.05 4.08 -9.20
C GLU A 66 -7.51 3.86 -10.66
N LYS A 67 -8.07 4.90 -11.29
CA LYS A 67 -8.56 4.83 -12.68
C LYS A 67 -7.45 4.45 -13.65
N TYR A 68 -6.29 5.09 -13.53
CA TYR A 68 -5.17 4.92 -14.44
C TYR A 68 -4.42 3.62 -14.17
N LEU A 69 -4.32 3.22 -12.90
CA LEU A 69 -3.84 1.89 -12.53
C LEU A 69 -4.73 0.81 -13.17
N GLY A 70 -6.05 0.89 -13.04
CA GLY A 70 -6.98 -0.06 -13.64
C GLY A 70 -6.82 -0.19 -15.16
N GLN A 71 -6.74 0.95 -15.86
CA GLN A 71 -6.48 0.99 -17.30
C GLN A 71 -5.13 0.37 -17.67
N ALA A 72 -4.07 0.65 -16.91
CA ALA A 72 -2.75 0.07 -17.15
C ALA A 72 -2.73 -1.45 -16.96
N ILE A 73 -3.43 -1.99 -15.95
CA ILE A 73 -3.54 -3.45 -15.76
C ILE A 73 -4.29 -4.10 -16.91
N SER A 74 -5.42 -3.53 -17.34
CA SER A 74 -6.18 -4.02 -18.50
C SER A 74 -5.33 -4.03 -19.78
N ASP A 75 -4.59 -2.94 -20.01
CA ASP A 75 -3.66 -2.83 -21.14
C ASP A 75 -2.52 -3.85 -21.04
N ALA A 76 -1.96 -4.08 -19.85
CA ALA A 76 -0.90 -5.06 -19.64
C ALA A 76 -1.35 -6.49 -19.95
N VAL A 77 -2.59 -6.86 -19.61
CA VAL A 77 -3.18 -8.14 -20.00
C VAL A 77 -3.36 -8.20 -21.52
N ARG A 78 -3.96 -7.17 -22.13
CA ARG A 78 -4.19 -7.12 -23.59
C ARG A 78 -2.91 -7.21 -24.40
N LEU A 79 -1.83 -6.57 -23.91
CA LEU A 79 -0.50 -6.58 -24.53
C LEU A 79 0.32 -7.82 -24.20
N GLY A 80 -0.17 -8.73 -23.34
CA GLY A 80 0.54 -9.95 -22.94
C GLY A 80 1.75 -9.70 -22.02
N LEU A 81 1.82 -8.55 -21.35
CA LEU A 81 2.86 -8.25 -20.35
C LEU A 81 2.64 -9.04 -19.04
N ILE A 82 1.38 -9.38 -18.76
CA ILE A 82 0.94 -10.32 -17.73
C ILE A 82 -0.14 -11.21 -18.32
N LYS A 83 -0.27 -12.46 -17.86
CA LYS A 83 -1.26 -13.40 -18.42
C LYS A 83 -2.68 -13.08 -18.00
N SER A 84 -2.85 -12.54 -16.80
CA SER A 84 -4.17 -12.22 -16.23
C SER A 84 -4.03 -11.24 -15.07
N ARG A 85 -5.18 -10.68 -14.64
CA ARG A 85 -5.28 -9.86 -13.42
C ARG A 85 -4.72 -10.56 -12.17
N SER A 86 -4.80 -11.89 -12.09
CA SER A 86 -4.31 -12.64 -10.93
C SER A 86 -2.79 -12.64 -10.76
N GLU A 87 -2.03 -12.21 -11.77
CA GLU A 87 -0.56 -12.09 -11.64
C GLU A 87 -0.12 -10.83 -10.87
N VAL A 88 -1.02 -9.88 -10.62
CA VAL A 88 -0.70 -8.65 -9.88
C VAL A 88 -1.41 -8.63 -8.53
N PHE A 89 -0.74 -8.06 -7.53
CA PHE A 89 -1.23 -7.78 -6.19
C PHE A 89 -1.58 -6.29 -6.10
N ILE A 90 -2.86 -5.98 -5.84
CA ILE A 90 -3.34 -4.59 -5.76
C ILE A 90 -3.84 -4.28 -4.36
N THR A 91 -3.26 -3.23 -3.78
CA THR A 91 -3.67 -2.66 -2.49
C THR A 91 -4.40 -1.33 -2.74
N THR A 92 -5.61 -1.18 -2.17
CA THR A 92 -6.27 0.13 -2.04
C THR A 92 -6.72 0.37 -0.60
N LYS A 93 -7.20 1.58 -0.30
CA LYS A 93 -7.39 2.06 1.07
C LYS A 93 -8.74 2.75 1.26
N LEU A 94 -9.41 2.42 2.36
CA LEU A 94 -10.61 3.11 2.84
C LEU A 94 -10.25 4.54 3.26
N PHE A 95 -10.78 5.53 2.55
CA PHE A 95 -10.57 6.93 2.90
C PHE A 95 -11.42 7.34 4.12
N ALA A 96 -10.88 8.24 4.95
CA ALA A 96 -11.45 8.61 6.24
C ALA A 96 -12.86 9.25 6.18
N SER A 97 -13.28 9.81 5.04
CA SER A 97 -14.67 10.27 4.84
C SER A 97 -15.69 9.13 4.72
N PHE A 98 -15.23 7.90 4.49
CA PHE A 98 -16.08 6.70 4.37
C PHE A 98 -15.88 5.74 5.55
N ALA A 99 -15.15 6.15 6.59
CA ALA A 99 -14.85 5.33 7.77
C ALA A 99 -16.05 5.31 8.74
N GLU A 100 -17.18 4.80 8.24
CA GLU A 100 -18.43 4.54 8.94
C GLU A 100 -18.97 3.18 8.50
N LYS A 101 -19.66 2.47 9.40
CA LYS A 101 -20.13 1.09 9.20
C LYS A 101 -20.72 0.84 7.80
N ASP A 102 -21.71 1.65 7.43
CA ASP A 102 -22.52 1.43 6.24
C ASP A 102 -21.87 2.00 4.96
N LEU A 103 -20.72 2.66 5.09
CA LEU A 103 -19.99 3.27 3.97
C LEU A 103 -18.76 2.47 3.53
N VAL A 104 -18.26 1.54 4.35
CA VAL A 104 -17.06 0.75 4.03
C VAL A 104 -17.22 -0.06 2.73
N VAL A 105 -18.29 -0.85 2.63
CA VAL A 105 -18.54 -1.70 1.45
C VAL A 105 -18.84 -0.84 0.19
N PRO A 106 -19.69 0.21 0.25
CA PRO A 106 -19.84 1.13 -0.87
C PRO A 106 -18.54 1.80 -1.32
N ALA A 107 -17.66 2.19 -0.39
CA ALA A 107 -16.38 2.82 -0.71
C ALA A 107 -15.44 1.86 -1.45
N LEU A 108 -15.35 0.60 -1.02
CA LEU A 108 -14.59 -0.40 -1.77
C LEU A 108 -15.17 -0.63 -3.17
N ASN A 109 -16.50 -0.67 -3.31
CA ASN A 109 -17.14 -0.79 -4.63
C ASN A 109 -16.82 0.41 -5.54
N MET A 110 -16.69 1.62 -4.99
CA MET A 110 -16.22 2.77 -5.76
C MET A 110 -14.78 2.54 -6.27
N SER A 111 -13.88 2.12 -5.40
CA SER A 111 -12.50 1.76 -5.77
C SER A 111 -12.44 0.68 -6.84
N LEU A 112 -13.23 -0.40 -6.70
CA LEU A 112 -13.31 -1.49 -7.67
C LEU A 112 -13.79 -1.00 -9.04
N ARG A 113 -14.80 -0.12 -9.09
CA ARG A 113 -15.24 0.51 -10.34
C ARG A 113 -14.15 1.37 -10.98
N ASN A 114 -13.44 2.18 -10.19
CA ASN A 114 -12.33 2.99 -10.69
C ASN A 114 -11.22 2.09 -11.28
N LEU A 115 -10.84 1.06 -10.53
CA LEU A 115 -9.82 0.10 -10.93
C LEU A 115 -10.28 -0.84 -12.06
N GLN A 116 -11.57 -0.90 -12.36
CA GLN A 116 -12.17 -1.86 -13.29
C GLN A 116 -11.88 -3.32 -12.89
N LEU A 117 -12.04 -3.62 -11.60
CA LEU A 117 -11.74 -4.93 -11.00
C LEU A 117 -12.94 -5.49 -10.25
N GLU A 118 -12.97 -6.81 -10.11
CA GLU A 118 -13.94 -7.51 -9.28
C GLU A 118 -13.49 -7.64 -7.82
N TYR A 119 -12.17 -7.64 -7.59
CA TYR A 119 -11.57 -7.69 -6.26
C TYR A 119 -10.23 -6.94 -6.19
N VAL A 120 -9.85 -6.59 -4.96
CA VAL A 120 -8.48 -6.19 -4.58
C VAL A 120 -7.82 -7.28 -3.74
N ASP A 121 -6.49 -7.37 -3.82
CA ASP A 121 -5.73 -8.34 -3.06
C ASP A 121 -5.62 -7.90 -1.59
N MET A 122 -5.55 -6.60 -1.35
CA MET A 122 -5.53 -6.02 -0.01
C MET A 122 -6.39 -4.75 0.07
N TYR A 123 -7.24 -4.67 1.09
CA TYR A 123 -7.98 -3.46 1.44
C TYR A 123 -7.66 -3.03 2.87
N ILE A 124 -7.19 -1.80 3.03
CA ILE A 124 -6.74 -1.31 4.36
C ILE A 124 -7.49 -0.07 4.83
N ILE A 125 -7.71 0.05 6.13
CA ILE A 125 -8.11 1.33 6.74
C ILE A 125 -6.94 2.30 6.60
N HIS A 126 -7.12 3.41 5.87
CA HIS A 126 -6.00 4.29 5.53
C HIS A 126 -5.46 5.05 6.75
N TRP A 127 -6.32 5.51 7.65
CA TRP A 127 -5.94 6.30 8.84
C TRP A 127 -6.83 5.90 10.04
N PRO A 128 -6.32 5.96 11.30
CA PRO A 128 -7.05 5.55 12.50
C PRO A 128 -8.04 6.62 13.01
N PHE A 129 -8.69 7.34 12.10
CA PHE A 129 -9.70 8.36 12.39
C PHE A 129 -10.71 8.43 11.23
N LYS A 130 -11.80 9.17 11.44
CA LYS A 130 -12.73 9.52 10.37
C LYS A 130 -12.83 11.04 10.19
N PHE A 131 -13.33 11.47 9.04
CA PHE A 131 -13.75 12.86 8.85
C PHE A 131 -15.23 13.03 9.17
N GLY A 132 -15.60 14.13 9.82
CA GLY A 132 -16.98 14.50 10.15
C GLY A 132 -17.83 14.94 8.95
N GLY A 133 -17.43 14.60 7.73
CA GLY A 133 -18.10 14.99 6.49
C GLY A 133 -17.24 14.76 5.25
N GLU A 134 -17.76 15.22 4.12
CA GLU A 134 -17.06 15.17 2.85
C GLU A 134 -15.85 16.14 2.86
N VAL A 135 -14.69 15.62 2.50
CA VAL A 135 -13.46 16.40 2.35
C VAL A 135 -13.30 16.83 0.89
N LYS A 136 -13.35 18.15 0.66
CA LYS A 136 -13.17 18.74 -0.69
C LYS A 136 -11.71 19.06 -1.01
N SER A 137 -10.89 19.30 0.01
CA SER A 137 -9.47 19.61 -0.14
C SER A 137 -8.71 19.26 1.14
N MET A 138 -7.40 19.06 0.99
CA MET A 138 -6.46 18.85 2.09
C MET A 138 -5.48 20.03 2.17
N PRO A 139 -5.02 20.45 3.38
CA PRO A 139 -5.37 19.89 4.69
C PRO A 139 -6.78 20.26 5.16
N VAL A 140 -7.36 19.44 6.05
CA VAL A 140 -8.66 19.72 6.69
C VAL A 140 -8.48 20.44 8.02
N ALA A 141 -9.55 21.11 8.47
CA ALA A 141 -9.62 21.66 9.82
C ALA A 141 -9.56 20.54 10.87
N LYS A 142 -8.90 20.79 12.00
CA LYS A 142 -8.69 19.78 13.06
C LYS A 142 -10.00 19.24 13.62
N GLU A 143 -11.01 20.10 13.69
CA GLU A 143 -12.35 19.81 14.21
C GLU A 143 -13.11 18.80 13.34
N MET A 144 -12.69 18.66 12.06
CA MET A 144 -13.23 17.63 11.19
C MET A 144 -12.66 16.24 11.48
N VAL A 145 -11.55 16.12 12.21
CA VAL A 145 -10.94 14.83 12.56
C VAL A 145 -11.63 14.28 13.79
N LEU A 146 -12.40 13.21 13.60
CA LEU A 146 -13.20 12.60 14.66
C LEU A 146 -12.66 11.20 15.02
N PRO A 147 -12.91 10.73 16.25
CA PRO A 147 -12.59 9.37 16.65
C PRO A 147 -13.20 8.34 15.70
N LEU A 148 -12.42 7.31 15.37
CA LEU A 148 -12.88 6.17 14.59
C LEU A 148 -13.70 5.23 15.50
N ASP A 149 -14.93 4.90 15.11
CA ASP A 149 -15.61 3.71 15.64
C ASP A 149 -14.97 2.46 15.03
N LEU A 150 -13.84 2.05 15.61
CA LEU A 150 -13.00 0.99 15.09
C LEU A 150 -13.75 -0.34 14.95
N LYS A 151 -14.66 -0.65 15.87
CA LYS A 151 -15.43 -1.90 15.84
C LYS A 151 -16.40 -1.93 14.68
N SER A 152 -17.14 -0.86 14.48
CA SER A 152 -18.11 -0.77 13.39
C SER A 152 -17.42 -0.74 12.01
N VAL A 153 -16.33 0.02 11.88
CA VAL A 153 -15.58 0.11 10.62
C VAL A 153 -14.86 -1.20 10.31
N TRP A 154 -14.23 -1.85 11.30
CA TRP A 154 -13.60 -3.15 11.07
C TRP A 154 -14.62 -4.23 10.68
N GLY A 155 -15.82 -4.23 11.28
CA GLY A 155 -16.91 -5.11 10.85
C GLY A 155 -17.28 -4.91 9.36
N GLY A 156 -17.20 -3.69 8.84
CA GLY A 156 -17.35 -3.41 7.41
C GLY A 156 -16.19 -3.95 6.57
N MET A 157 -14.95 -3.92 7.07
CA MET A 157 -13.79 -4.52 6.41
C MET A 157 -13.93 -6.06 6.33
N GLU A 158 -14.36 -6.69 7.41
CA GLU A 158 -14.67 -8.13 7.46
C GLU A 158 -15.76 -8.51 6.45
N GLU A 159 -16.78 -7.66 6.30
CA GLU A 159 -17.82 -7.85 5.30
C GLU A 159 -17.30 -7.74 3.86
N CYS A 160 -16.44 -6.76 3.56
CA CYS A 160 -15.77 -6.67 2.25
C CYS A 160 -15.02 -7.97 1.90
N LYS A 161 -14.37 -8.60 2.88
CA LYS A 161 -13.71 -9.89 2.67
C LYS A 161 -14.71 -11.03 2.48
N ARG A 162 -15.75 -11.10 3.32
CA ARG A 162 -16.80 -12.13 3.21
C ARG A 162 -17.50 -12.11 1.85
N LEU A 163 -17.67 -10.92 1.27
CA LEU A 163 -18.25 -10.72 -0.06
C LEU A 163 -17.27 -11.01 -1.21
N GLY A 164 -16.00 -11.32 -0.93
CA GLY A 164 -14.97 -11.57 -1.94
C GLY A 164 -14.43 -10.32 -2.64
N LEU A 165 -14.81 -9.12 -2.17
CA LEU A 165 -14.38 -7.84 -2.75
C LEU A 165 -12.92 -7.51 -2.40
N ALA A 166 -12.45 -8.01 -1.26
CA ALA A 166 -11.06 -7.93 -0.84
C ALA A 166 -10.58 -9.31 -0.35
N ARG A 167 -9.45 -9.80 -0.88
CA ARG A 167 -8.90 -11.08 -0.44
C ARG A 167 -8.22 -10.97 0.93
N GLY A 168 -7.52 -9.87 1.18
CA GLY A 168 -6.90 -9.51 2.44
C GLY A 168 -7.44 -8.20 3.01
N ILE A 169 -7.45 -8.09 4.35
CA ILE A 169 -7.78 -6.84 5.04
C ILE A 169 -6.72 -6.47 6.07
N GLY A 170 -6.48 -5.16 6.19
CA GLY A 170 -5.45 -4.62 7.06
C GLY A 170 -5.71 -3.18 7.45
N VAL A 171 -4.68 -2.53 7.97
CA VAL A 171 -4.71 -1.16 8.44
C VAL A 171 -3.48 -0.39 7.97
N SER A 172 -3.50 0.93 8.13
CA SER A 172 -2.38 1.81 7.89
C SER A 172 -2.36 2.88 8.97
N ASN A 173 -1.17 3.26 9.43
CA ASN A 173 -0.94 4.27 10.48
C ASN A 173 -1.45 3.86 11.88
N PHE A 174 -1.58 2.56 12.16
CA PHE A 174 -2.02 2.08 13.48
C PHE A 174 -0.84 1.89 14.43
N THR A 175 -0.99 2.38 15.66
CA THR A 175 -0.02 2.18 16.76
C THR A 175 -0.20 0.82 17.45
N CYS A 176 0.75 0.43 18.31
CA CYS A 176 0.65 -0.83 19.07
C CYS A 176 -0.65 -0.95 19.87
N ASN A 177 -1.08 0.14 20.53
CA ASN A 177 -2.31 0.15 21.33
C ASN A 177 -3.55 -0.01 20.44
N MET A 178 -3.60 0.73 19.33
CA MET A 178 -4.71 0.62 18.38
C MET A 178 -4.80 -0.78 17.76
N LEU A 179 -3.66 -1.41 17.44
CA LEU A 179 -3.63 -2.80 16.98
C LEU A 179 -4.07 -3.77 18.07
N GLN A 180 -3.68 -3.54 19.33
CA GLN A 180 -4.10 -4.39 20.45
C GLN A 180 -5.62 -4.30 20.68
N ASP A 181 -6.19 -3.09 20.58
CA ASP A 181 -7.63 -2.86 20.64
C ASP A 181 -8.32 -3.58 19.48
N LEU A 182 -7.83 -3.42 18.25
CA LEU A 182 -8.36 -4.08 17.07
C LEU A 182 -8.35 -5.61 17.20
N LEU A 183 -7.21 -6.19 17.60
CA LEU A 183 -7.07 -7.64 17.80
C LEU A 183 -8.03 -8.20 18.86
N SER A 184 -8.45 -7.39 19.83
CA SER A 184 -9.40 -7.82 20.86
C SER A 184 -10.85 -7.94 20.38
N ILE A 185 -11.18 -7.28 19.25
CA ILE A 185 -12.54 -7.22 18.71
C ILE A 185 -12.68 -7.89 17.34
N ALA A 186 -11.59 -8.09 16.62
CA ALA A 186 -11.57 -8.63 15.26
C ALA A 186 -11.91 -10.12 15.24
N LYS A 187 -12.84 -10.51 14.37
CA LYS A 187 -13.08 -11.92 14.01
C LYS A 187 -12.08 -12.38 12.95
N ILE A 188 -11.78 -11.50 12.00
CA ILE A 188 -10.69 -11.67 11.03
C ILE A 188 -9.60 -10.66 11.41
N PRO A 189 -8.45 -11.10 11.95
CA PRO A 189 -7.37 -10.20 12.33
C PRO A 189 -6.80 -9.41 11.13
N PRO A 190 -6.31 -8.18 11.33
CA PRO A 190 -5.57 -7.46 10.29
C PRO A 190 -4.29 -8.23 9.95
N VAL A 191 -4.06 -8.50 8.67
CA VAL A 191 -2.84 -9.21 8.25
C VAL A 191 -1.68 -8.28 7.89
N LEU A 192 -1.97 -6.99 7.79
CA LEU A 192 -1.04 -5.96 7.34
C LEU A 192 -1.25 -4.66 8.11
N ASN A 193 -0.15 -3.99 8.48
CA ASN A 193 -0.13 -2.60 8.93
C ASN A 193 0.86 -1.80 8.07
N GLN A 194 0.36 -0.88 7.24
CA GLN A 194 1.20 -0.04 6.40
C GLN A 194 1.64 1.21 7.18
N LEU A 195 2.94 1.51 7.20
CA LEU A 195 3.51 2.54 8.08
C LEU A 195 4.62 3.31 7.38
N GLU A 196 4.85 4.56 7.80
CA GLU A 196 6.06 5.27 7.42
C GLU A 196 7.27 4.54 7.98
N MET A 197 8.21 4.18 7.10
CA MET A 197 9.43 3.51 7.53
C MET A 197 10.56 3.73 6.54
N SER A 198 11.69 4.22 7.06
CA SER A 198 12.93 4.44 6.32
C SER A 198 14.12 4.37 7.29
N PRO A 199 15.37 4.38 6.82
CA PRO A 199 16.53 4.47 7.71
C PRO A 199 16.49 5.69 8.65
N ALA A 200 15.85 6.79 8.23
CA ALA A 200 15.69 8.01 9.02
C ALA A 200 14.46 7.99 9.94
N TRP A 201 13.51 7.09 9.71
CA TRP A 201 12.28 6.94 10.51
C TRP A 201 12.03 5.47 10.82
N GLN A 202 12.66 5.00 11.90
CA GLN A 202 12.66 3.60 12.29
C GLN A 202 11.56 3.34 13.33
N THR A 203 10.63 2.44 13.03
CA THR A 203 9.48 2.12 13.90
C THR A 203 9.68 0.79 14.64
N LYS A 204 10.89 0.53 15.16
CA LYS A 204 11.30 -0.79 15.68
C LYS A 204 10.31 -1.43 16.65
N LYS A 205 9.86 -0.69 17.68
CA LYS A 205 8.90 -1.21 18.67
C LYS A 205 7.59 -1.67 18.03
N LEU A 206 7.09 -0.92 17.05
CA LEU A 206 5.87 -1.25 16.33
C LEU A 206 6.10 -2.41 15.35
N ASN A 207 7.24 -2.46 14.67
CA ASN A 207 7.60 -3.58 13.80
C ASN A 207 7.72 -4.89 14.60
N ASP A 208 8.43 -4.87 15.74
CA ASP A 208 8.55 -6.03 16.63
C ASP A 208 7.17 -6.50 17.13
N PHE A 209 6.27 -5.56 17.48
CA PHE A 209 4.90 -5.87 17.88
C PHE A 209 4.12 -6.53 16.73
N CYS A 210 4.14 -5.93 15.53
CA CYS A 210 3.46 -6.48 14.36
C CYS A 210 3.95 -7.90 14.06
N LYS A 211 5.28 -8.10 14.03
CA LYS A 211 5.91 -9.42 13.84
C LYS A 211 5.45 -10.43 14.89
N ALA A 212 5.43 -10.06 16.16
CA ALA A 212 5.00 -10.95 17.25
C ALA A 212 3.51 -11.32 17.16
N LYS A 213 2.69 -10.51 16.48
CA LYS A 213 1.26 -10.74 16.26
C LYS A 213 0.94 -11.34 14.89
N GLY A 214 1.95 -11.65 14.07
CA GLY A 214 1.74 -12.16 12.70
C GLY A 214 1.16 -11.12 11.74
N ILE A 215 1.34 -9.83 12.02
CA ILE A 215 0.91 -8.71 11.17
C ILE A 215 2.12 -8.29 10.34
N HIS A 216 1.99 -8.34 9.01
CA HIS A 216 3.05 -7.89 8.11
C HIS A 216 3.13 -6.35 8.09
N VAL A 217 4.34 -5.80 8.05
CA VAL A 217 4.55 -4.36 7.91
C VAL A 217 4.88 -4.05 6.46
N THR A 218 4.14 -3.11 5.87
CA THR A 218 4.50 -2.54 4.57
C THR A 218 4.96 -1.10 4.77
N ALA A 219 6.20 -0.81 4.38
CA ALA A 219 6.77 0.52 4.49
C ALA A 219 6.28 1.44 3.37
N TYR A 220 5.60 2.54 3.70
CA TYR A 220 5.42 3.67 2.79
C TYR A 220 6.51 4.73 3.03
N SER A 221 6.72 5.60 2.03
CA SER A 221 7.78 6.61 2.01
C SER A 221 9.18 6.07 2.36
N PRO A 222 9.62 4.92 1.81
CA PRO A 222 10.92 4.33 2.14
C PRO A 222 12.12 5.20 1.72
N LEU A 223 11.88 6.24 0.91
CA LEU A 223 12.86 7.23 0.48
C LEU A 223 12.70 8.59 1.20
N GLY A 224 11.98 8.64 2.32
CA GLY A 224 11.74 9.87 3.09
C GLY A 224 10.65 10.78 2.50
N GLY A 225 9.91 10.29 1.50
CA GLY A 225 8.94 11.13 0.77
C GLY A 225 9.60 12.25 -0.03
N ALA A 226 10.89 12.10 -0.40
CA ALA A 226 11.61 13.04 -1.25
C ALA A 226 10.81 13.39 -2.52
N ASN A 227 10.89 14.66 -2.95
CA ASN A 227 10.09 15.24 -4.04
C ASN A 227 8.56 15.25 -3.83
N SER A 228 8.07 15.06 -2.60
CA SER A 228 6.67 15.26 -2.26
C SER A 228 6.45 16.56 -1.48
N ARG A 229 5.18 16.97 -1.32
CA ARG A 229 4.82 18.20 -0.57
C ARG A 229 5.04 18.10 0.94
N VAL A 230 5.19 16.90 1.49
CA VAL A 230 5.18 16.64 2.94
C VAL A 230 6.37 15.82 3.42
N GLY A 231 7.20 15.31 2.51
CA GLY A 231 8.43 14.59 2.84
C GLY A 231 9.66 15.48 2.84
N ASP A 232 10.82 14.87 3.02
CA ASP A 232 12.12 15.53 3.00
C ASP A 232 13.22 14.65 2.44
N ASP A 233 14.40 15.24 2.25
CA ASP A 233 15.54 14.59 1.62
C ASP A 233 16.51 13.93 2.63
N ARG A 234 16.15 13.78 3.92
CA ARG A 234 17.05 13.22 4.94
C ARG A 234 17.52 11.80 4.64
N VAL A 235 16.75 11.05 3.85
CA VAL A 235 17.16 9.73 3.37
C VAL A 235 18.10 9.87 2.17
N LEU A 236 17.70 10.58 1.11
CA LEU A 236 18.47 10.63 -0.14
C LEU A 236 19.77 11.43 -0.02
N CYS A 237 19.81 12.43 0.86
CA CYS A 237 20.97 13.29 1.14
C CYS A 237 21.73 12.91 2.41
N SER A 238 21.56 11.68 2.92
CA SER A 238 22.30 11.19 4.09
C SER A 238 23.75 10.83 3.73
N ASN A 239 24.73 11.51 4.33
CA ASN A 239 26.15 11.16 4.16
C ASN A 239 26.44 9.70 4.54
N ILE A 240 25.81 9.18 5.60
CA ILE A 240 25.99 7.79 6.05
C ILE A 240 25.51 6.81 4.99
N LEU A 241 24.33 7.05 4.42
CA LEU A 241 23.79 6.18 3.38
C LEU A 241 24.57 6.32 2.07
N GLU A 242 25.08 7.52 1.76
CA GLU A 242 25.95 7.76 0.60
C GLU A 242 27.27 6.97 0.71
N ASP A 243 27.92 6.98 1.88
CA ASP A 243 29.14 6.22 2.11
C ASP A 243 28.91 4.71 1.97
N ILE A 244 27.79 4.20 2.51
CA ILE A 244 27.38 2.80 2.34
C ILE A 244 27.11 2.50 0.86
N ALA A 245 26.41 3.40 0.16
CA ALA A 245 26.08 3.26 -1.25
C ALA A 245 27.35 3.19 -2.12
N LYS A 246 28.32 4.07 -1.88
CA LYS A 246 29.65 4.05 -2.53
C LYS A 246 30.38 2.73 -2.27
N ALA A 247 30.45 2.30 -1.01
CA ALA A 247 31.11 1.05 -0.62
C ALA A 247 30.47 -0.20 -1.24
N LYS A 248 29.18 -0.14 -1.60
CA LYS A 248 28.43 -1.26 -2.21
C LYS A 248 28.26 -1.14 -3.73
N GLY A 249 28.70 -0.04 -4.35
CA GLY A 249 28.44 0.25 -5.77
C GLY A 249 26.95 0.34 -6.07
N LYS A 250 26.19 1.01 -5.20
CA LYS A 250 24.73 1.20 -5.27
C LYS A 250 24.38 2.68 -5.13
N THR A 251 23.10 3.01 -5.29
CA THR A 251 22.55 4.34 -4.97
C THR A 251 22.02 4.39 -3.54
N THR A 252 21.90 5.59 -2.97
CA THR A 252 21.27 5.82 -1.66
C THR A 252 19.85 5.24 -1.60
N ALA A 253 19.07 5.38 -2.69
CA ALA A 253 17.74 4.80 -2.78
C ALA A 253 17.76 3.26 -2.69
N GLN A 254 18.68 2.60 -3.42
CA GLN A 254 18.83 1.14 -3.36
C GLN A 254 19.25 0.67 -1.96
N VAL A 255 20.14 1.41 -1.27
CA VAL A 255 20.53 1.11 0.11
C VAL A 255 19.33 1.26 1.05
N SER A 256 18.53 2.32 0.91
CA SER A 256 17.33 2.53 1.74
C SER A 256 16.29 1.41 1.55
N LEU A 257 15.97 1.08 0.29
CA LEU A 257 15.04 -0.02 -0.02
C LEU A 257 15.56 -1.37 0.48
N ARG A 258 16.86 -1.61 0.34
CA ARG A 258 17.48 -2.84 0.85
C ARG A 258 17.44 -2.90 2.38
N TRP A 259 17.65 -1.78 3.06
CA TRP A 259 17.54 -1.69 4.51
C TRP A 259 16.12 -2.05 4.97
N VAL A 260 15.08 -1.49 4.34
CA VAL A 260 13.67 -1.82 4.63
C VAL A 260 13.44 -3.31 4.45
N TYR A 261 13.83 -3.88 3.30
CA TYR A 261 13.71 -5.31 3.02
C TYR A 261 14.37 -6.20 4.09
N GLU A 262 15.54 -5.78 4.60
CA GLU A 262 16.25 -6.55 5.64
C GLU A 262 15.64 -6.39 7.04
N GLN A 263 14.69 -5.47 7.25
CA GLN A 263 13.91 -5.39 8.50
C GLN A 263 12.74 -6.39 8.55
N GLY A 264 12.48 -7.14 7.47
CA GLY A 264 11.36 -8.07 7.31
C GLY A 264 10.11 -7.40 6.75
#